data_AF-A0A257K5S8-F1
#
_entry.id   AF-A0A257K5S8-F1
#
_cell.length_a   1.000
_cell.length_b   1.000
_cell.length_c   1.000
_cell.angle_alpha   90.00
_cell.angle_beta   90.00
_cell.angle_gamma   90.00
#
_symmetry.space_group_name_H-M   'P 1'
#
loop_
_entity.id
_entity.type
_entity.pdbx_description
1 polymer ?
#
loop_
_entity_poly.entity_id
_entity_poly.type
_entity_poly.pdbx_seq_one_letter_code
_entity_poly.pdbx_strand_id
1 'polypeptide(L)'
;TRLQQVLDDWNFLSPQLQDLYVTLNQGKARHAFAFDPRQCMAPLPRAGLWAEGATPGGNARLLGATEDAFFGAEAWGIDLGAQLAAITGDVDTGANPDQGLDGIRLLVLANAWCLRALEPAERAAGLGLLHSRPATGFGPVAVTPDELGEAWQGGRAQLTLQTSVNGKRLGLTDAGPGAAGHFGQLIAHLAKTRPVRAGSIVGAGLTDAADAAKGFASLAGKRANEAAEHGEAQTPWLRHGDTVRIEVKGRDGMSLFGAIDQQVRTADAPPEAAPDAAHDTHEAEPPATE
;
A
#
# COMPACT_ATOMS: atom_id res chain seq x y z
N THR A 1 4.64 -18.33 13.62
CA THR A 1 5.66 -17.27 13.80
C THR A 1 5.15 -16.01 13.13
N ARG A 2 5.33 -14.83 13.73
CA ARG A 2 4.85 -13.55 13.19
C ARG A 2 5.99 -12.89 12.41
N LEU A 3 5.69 -12.13 11.34
CA LEU A 3 6.72 -11.44 10.55
C LEU A 3 7.62 -10.54 11.41
N GLN A 4 7.06 -9.88 12.44
CA GLN A 4 7.84 -9.09 13.39
C GLN A 4 8.98 -9.90 14.03
N GLN A 5 8.73 -11.14 14.45
CA GLN A 5 9.75 -12.00 15.05
C GLN A 5 10.88 -12.32 14.05
N VAL A 6 10.53 -12.48 12.77
CA VAL A 6 11.53 -12.66 11.70
C VAL A 6 12.40 -11.42 11.56
N LEU A 7 11.82 -10.23 11.67
CA LEU A 7 12.57 -8.98 11.58
C LEU A 7 13.46 -8.75 12.81
N ASP A 8 12.99 -9.11 14.00
CA ASP A 8 13.76 -9.02 15.25
C ASP A 8 14.99 -9.96 15.22
N ASP A 9 14.83 -11.18 14.70
CA ASP A 9 15.88 -12.22 14.63
C ASP A 9 16.35 -12.51 13.19
N TRP A 10 16.43 -11.48 12.34
CA TRP A 10 16.60 -11.62 10.89
C TRP A 10 17.78 -12.50 10.47
N ASN A 11 18.96 -12.30 11.07
CA ASN A 11 20.16 -13.03 10.70
C ASN A 11 20.06 -14.54 10.99
N PHE A 12 19.19 -14.93 11.93
CA PHE A 12 18.96 -16.33 12.28
C PHE A 12 17.83 -16.97 11.45
N LEU A 13 16.74 -16.23 11.23
CA LEU A 13 15.53 -16.76 10.59
C LEU A 13 15.52 -16.61 9.05
N SER A 14 16.13 -15.56 8.50
CA SER A 14 16.11 -15.33 7.04
C SER A 14 16.76 -16.45 6.21
N PRO A 15 17.89 -17.08 6.60
CA PRO A 15 18.45 -18.19 5.82
C PRO A 15 17.49 -19.40 5.77
N GLN A 16 16.77 -19.66 6.85
CA GLN A 16 15.79 -20.76 6.91
C GLN A 16 14.58 -20.48 6.02
N LEU A 17 14.14 -19.20 5.96
CA LEU A 17 13.09 -18.77 5.03
C LEU A 17 13.56 -18.83 3.57
N GLN A 18 14.83 -18.57 3.30
CA GLN A 18 15.41 -18.73 1.97
C GLN A 18 15.40 -20.20 1.53
N ASP A 19 15.78 -21.13 2.40
CA ASP A 19 15.71 -22.57 2.11
C ASP A 19 14.27 -23.02 1.83
N LEU A 20 13.30 -22.49 2.60
CA LEU A 20 11.88 -22.74 2.37
C LEU A 20 11.41 -22.17 1.02
N TYR A 21 11.82 -20.95 0.66
CA TYR A 21 11.53 -20.33 -0.63
C TYR A 21 12.05 -21.20 -1.80
N VAL A 22 13.30 -21.63 -1.74
CA VAL A 22 13.90 -22.51 -2.76
C VAL A 22 13.13 -23.84 -2.85
N THR A 23 12.79 -24.42 -1.70
CA THR A 23 12.05 -25.69 -1.63
C THR A 23 10.63 -25.55 -2.21
N LEU A 24 9.96 -24.43 -1.94
CA LEU A 24 8.64 -24.11 -2.47
C LEU A 24 8.68 -23.96 -3.99
N ASN A 25 9.63 -23.17 -4.51
CA ASN A 25 9.78 -22.94 -5.95
C ASN A 25 10.19 -24.20 -6.74
N GLN A 26 10.80 -25.18 -6.08
CA GLN A 26 11.07 -26.50 -6.67
C GLN A 26 9.87 -27.47 -6.60
N GLY A 27 8.73 -27.04 -6.05
CA GLY A 27 7.55 -27.88 -5.87
C GLY A 27 7.71 -28.96 -4.80
N LYS A 28 8.68 -28.82 -3.90
CA LYS A 28 9.03 -29.83 -2.87
C LYS A 28 8.55 -29.46 -1.47
N ALA A 29 7.99 -28.26 -1.28
CA ALA A 29 7.55 -27.80 0.03
C ALA A 29 6.35 -28.64 0.51
N ARG A 30 6.42 -29.08 1.76
CA ARG A 30 5.31 -29.76 2.42
C ARG A 30 4.22 -28.75 2.73
N HIS A 31 2.97 -29.16 2.57
CA HIS A 31 1.80 -28.34 2.90
C HIS A 31 1.75 -27.00 2.13
N ALA A 32 2.31 -26.96 0.91
CA ALA A 32 2.06 -25.82 0.02
C ALA A 32 0.56 -25.74 -0.32
N PHE A 33 0.04 -24.52 -0.36
CA PHE A 33 -1.37 -24.24 -0.65
C PHE A 33 -1.47 -23.06 -1.61
N ALA A 34 -2.63 -22.95 -2.28
CA ALA A 34 -2.90 -21.80 -3.14
C ALA A 34 -3.03 -20.54 -2.28
N PHE A 35 -2.24 -19.52 -2.59
CA PHE A 35 -2.28 -18.24 -1.90
C PHE A 35 -3.52 -17.43 -2.32
N ASP A 36 -4.36 -17.06 -1.35
CA ASP A 36 -5.52 -16.18 -1.55
C ASP A 36 -5.29 -14.83 -0.85
N PRO A 37 -5.03 -13.74 -1.60
CA PRO A 37 -4.80 -12.41 -1.03
C PRO A 37 -5.92 -11.89 -0.12
N ARG A 38 -7.16 -12.40 -0.28
CA ARG A 38 -8.32 -11.98 0.53
C ARG A 38 -8.24 -12.46 1.96
N GLN A 39 -7.41 -13.46 2.23
CA GLN A 39 -7.20 -14.02 3.56
C GLN A 39 -6.01 -13.35 4.27
N CYS A 40 -5.34 -12.40 3.61
CA CYS A 40 -4.16 -11.75 4.15
C CYS A 40 -4.52 -10.48 4.92
N MET A 41 -3.88 -10.32 6.08
CA MET A 41 -3.73 -9.01 6.71
C MET A 41 -2.59 -8.24 6.04
N ALA A 42 -2.37 -6.97 6.41
CA ALA A 42 -1.12 -6.28 6.09
C ALA A 42 0.08 -7.12 6.57
N PRO A 43 1.25 -7.11 5.89
CA PRO A 43 2.41 -7.92 6.31
C PRO A 43 2.85 -7.66 7.75
N LEU A 44 2.76 -6.41 8.20
CA LEU A 44 2.90 -6.00 9.60
C LEU A 44 1.61 -5.30 10.06
N PRO A 45 0.60 -6.02 10.58
CA PRO A 45 -0.67 -5.40 10.98
C PRO A 45 -0.55 -4.40 12.14
N ARG A 46 0.55 -4.47 12.88
CA ARG A 46 0.86 -3.65 14.06
C ARG A 46 2.34 -3.25 14.02
N ALA A 47 2.70 -2.41 13.05
CA ALA A 47 4.03 -1.83 12.98
C ALA A 47 4.27 -0.85 14.13
N GLY A 48 5.49 -0.83 14.68
CA GLY A 48 5.86 0.15 15.73
C GLY A 48 6.00 1.58 15.21
N LEU A 49 6.23 1.73 13.90
CA LEU A 49 6.34 3.01 13.20
C LEU A 49 5.92 2.87 11.74
N TRP A 50 5.11 3.81 11.28
CA TRP A 50 4.88 4.10 9.86
C TRP A 50 5.29 5.55 9.60
N ALA A 51 6.10 5.79 8.58
CA ALA A 51 6.49 7.12 8.14
C ALA A 51 6.39 7.25 6.63
N GLU A 52 5.81 8.33 6.14
CA GLU A 52 5.70 8.64 4.72
C GLU A 52 6.66 9.78 4.37
N GLY A 53 7.60 9.56 3.44
CA GLY A 53 8.58 10.60 3.07
C GLY A 53 9.38 11.15 4.26
N ALA A 54 9.65 10.29 5.26
CA ALA A 54 10.27 10.60 6.55
C ALA A 54 9.46 11.48 7.53
N THR A 55 8.18 11.73 7.24
CA THR A 55 7.23 12.31 8.21
C THR A 55 6.49 11.17 8.92
N PRO A 56 6.38 11.15 10.26
CA PRO A 56 5.57 10.15 10.95
C PRO A 56 4.14 10.15 10.39
N GLY A 57 3.70 8.98 9.91
CA GLY A 57 2.31 8.77 9.51
C GLY A 57 1.43 8.55 10.72
N GLY A 58 0.11 8.56 10.53
CA GLY A 58 -0.83 8.20 11.58
C GLY A 58 -0.58 6.76 12.05
N ASN A 59 -0.41 6.55 13.36
CA ASN A 59 -0.31 5.23 13.98
C ASN A 59 -1.69 4.54 14.09
N ALA A 60 -2.43 4.51 13.00
CA ALA A 60 -3.71 3.81 12.89
C ALA A 60 -3.49 2.32 12.58
N ARG A 61 -4.54 1.52 12.72
CA ARG A 61 -4.57 0.12 12.25
C ARG A 61 -4.20 0.08 10.76
N LEU A 62 -3.32 -0.84 10.37
CA LEU A 62 -2.91 -1.05 8.98
C LEU A 62 -3.86 -2.03 8.29
N LEU A 63 -4.27 -1.71 7.06
CA LEU A 63 -5.29 -2.47 6.32
C LEU A 63 -4.64 -3.53 5.43
N GLY A 64 -5.29 -4.70 5.33
CA GLY A 64 -4.92 -5.73 4.37
C GLY A 64 -5.18 -5.31 2.92
N ALA A 65 -4.61 -6.07 1.99
CA ALA A 65 -4.63 -5.75 0.56
C ALA A 65 -6.04 -5.62 -0.02
N THR A 66 -6.98 -6.43 0.45
CA THR A 66 -8.38 -6.42 -0.01
C THR A 66 -9.35 -5.99 1.07
N GLU A 67 -8.83 -5.34 2.12
CA GLU A 67 -9.66 -4.84 3.20
C GLU A 67 -10.25 -3.47 2.81
N ASP A 68 -11.56 -3.32 2.98
CA ASP A 68 -12.26 -2.07 2.75
C ASP A 68 -11.67 -0.91 3.56
N ALA A 69 -11.50 0.24 2.90
CA ALA A 69 -11.02 1.46 3.53
C ALA A 69 -12.21 2.29 4.01
N PHE A 70 -12.38 2.39 5.33
CA PHE A 70 -13.48 3.11 5.97
C PHE A 70 -13.12 4.58 6.27
N PHE A 71 -14.02 5.48 5.89
CA PHE A 71 -13.91 6.93 6.11
C PHE A 71 -15.19 7.48 6.74
N GLY A 72 -15.10 8.64 7.38
CA GLY A 72 -16.26 9.26 8.04
C GLY A 72 -17.22 9.93 7.07
N ALA A 73 -16.72 10.62 6.05
CA ALA A 73 -17.54 11.32 5.07
C ALA A 73 -16.85 11.47 3.71
N GLU A 74 -17.62 11.40 2.62
CA GLU A 74 -17.12 11.64 1.24
C GLU A 74 -16.61 13.08 1.06
N ALA A 75 -17.25 14.03 1.74
CA ALA A 75 -16.91 15.45 1.66
C ALA A 75 -15.48 15.79 2.11
N TRP A 76 -14.78 14.85 2.78
CA TRP A 76 -13.38 15.02 3.17
C TRP A 76 -12.39 14.90 2.01
N GLY A 77 -12.86 14.60 0.79
CA GLY A 77 -12.02 14.53 -0.41
C GLY A 77 -11.09 13.33 -0.37
N ILE A 78 -11.69 12.14 -0.36
CA ILE A 78 -10.98 10.85 -0.28
C ILE A 78 -10.12 10.67 -1.53
N ASP A 79 -8.83 10.44 -1.32
CA ASP A 79 -7.82 10.26 -2.35
C ASP A 79 -6.87 9.10 -1.98
N LEU A 80 -6.27 8.50 -2.99
CA LEU A 80 -5.30 7.41 -2.85
C LEU A 80 -3.86 7.96 -2.84
N GLY A 81 -2.96 7.16 -2.26
CA GLY A 81 -1.53 7.47 -2.18
C GLY A 81 -0.69 6.24 -2.49
N ALA A 82 -0.76 5.77 -3.74
CA ALA A 82 -0.03 4.61 -4.21
C ALA A 82 1.48 4.84 -4.09
N GLN A 83 2.21 3.91 -3.46
CA GLN A 83 3.67 4.00 -3.33
C GLN A 83 4.29 2.64 -3.00
N LEU A 84 5.62 2.59 -3.03
CA LEU A 84 6.39 1.53 -2.37
C LEU A 84 6.82 1.98 -0.98
N ALA A 85 6.98 1.02 -0.08
CA ALA A 85 7.52 1.21 1.26
C ALA A 85 8.59 0.17 1.57
N ALA A 86 9.58 0.56 2.37
CA ALA A 86 10.60 -0.32 2.91
C ALA A 86 10.27 -0.69 4.36
N ILE A 87 10.48 -1.96 4.72
CA ILE A 87 10.44 -2.47 6.09
C ILE A 87 11.89 -2.65 6.54
N THR A 88 12.23 -2.08 7.68
CA THR A 88 13.61 -2.03 8.17
C THR A 88 13.91 -3.14 9.19
N GLY A 89 15.20 -3.46 9.33
CA GLY A 89 15.78 -3.97 10.56
C GLY A 89 16.08 -2.82 11.52
N ASP A 90 16.96 -3.04 12.49
CA ASP A 90 17.47 -1.97 13.35
C ASP A 90 18.47 -1.10 12.58
N VAL A 91 18.32 0.22 12.73
CA VAL A 91 19.21 1.25 12.20
C VAL A 91 19.51 2.25 13.31
N ASP A 92 20.79 2.45 13.58
CA ASP A 92 21.25 3.28 14.69
C ASP A 92 20.96 4.78 14.49
N THR A 93 20.90 5.50 15.61
CA THR A 93 20.77 6.96 15.58
C THR A 93 21.96 7.59 14.85
N GLY A 94 21.68 8.51 13.94
CA GLY A 94 22.73 9.21 13.17
C GLY A 94 23.28 8.39 11.99
N ALA A 95 22.62 7.30 11.61
CA ALA A 95 23.00 6.50 10.44
C ALA A 95 23.09 7.35 9.17
N ASN A 96 24.09 7.05 8.34
CA ASN A 96 24.22 7.62 7.00
C ASN A 96 23.32 6.87 5.99
N PRO A 97 23.15 7.39 4.75
CA PRO A 97 22.27 6.75 3.76
C PRO A 97 22.62 5.30 3.40
N ASP A 98 23.91 4.93 3.38
CA ASP A 98 24.34 3.57 3.06
C ASP A 98 23.94 2.60 4.18
N GLN A 99 24.15 3.00 5.44
CA GLN A 99 23.66 2.26 6.61
C GLN A 99 22.12 2.15 6.61
N GLY A 100 21.42 3.18 6.12
CA GLY A 100 19.99 3.14 5.90
C GLY A 100 19.57 2.11 4.84
N LEU A 101 20.34 1.98 3.75
CA LEU A 101 20.11 0.94 2.72
C LEU A 101 20.35 -0.46 3.26
N ASP A 102 21.47 -0.66 3.96
CA ASP A 102 21.81 -1.94 4.61
C ASP A 102 20.77 -2.33 5.67
N GLY A 103 20.03 -1.36 6.22
CA GLY A 103 18.93 -1.56 7.14
C GLY A 103 17.64 -2.09 6.51
N ILE A 104 17.51 -2.11 5.18
CA ILE A 104 16.28 -2.58 4.51
C ILE A 104 16.21 -4.11 4.59
N ARG A 105 15.03 -4.64 4.91
CA ARG A 105 14.76 -6.08 4.95
C ARG A 105 13.77 -6.51 3.89
N LEU A 106 12.69 -5.74 3.74
CA LEU A 106 11.63 -6.02 2.78
C LEU A 106 11.13 -4.74 2.11
N LEU A 107 10.49 -4.92 0.96
CA LEU A 107 9.76 -3.92 0.21
C LEU A 107 8.30 -4.37 0.07
N VAL A 108 7.36 -3.43 0.09
CA VAL A 108 5.92 -3.71 0.02
C VAL A 108 5.18 -2.58 -0.69
N LEU A 109 4.06 -2.89 -1.34
CA LEU A 109 3.12 -1.86 -1.82
C LEU A 109 2.39 -1.21 -0.66
N ALA A 110 2.15 0.09 -0.76
CA ALA A 110 1.33 0.83 0.18
C ALA A 110 0.34 1.74 -0.55
N ASN A 111 -0.85 1.88 0.03
CA ASN A 111 -1.84 2.89 -0.31
C ASN A 111 -2.04 3.81 0.89
N ALA A 112 -1.30 4.92 0.88
CA ALA A 112 -1.40 5.95 1.91
C ALA A 112 -2.59 6.87 1.62
N TRP A 113 -3.78 6.40 1.99
CA TRP A 113 -5.02 7.15 1.85
C TRP A 113 -4.90 8.57 2.40
N CYS A 114 -5.50 9.53 1.70
CA CYS A 114 -5.46 10.95 2.02
C CYS A 114 -6.88 11.54 2.06
N LEU A 115 -7.12 12.46 2.99
CA LEU A 115 -8.36 13.24 3.07
C LEU A 115 -8.06 14.70 2.78
N ARG A 116 -8.13 15.06 1.49
CA ARG A 116 -7.56 16.31 0.95
C ARG A 116 -8.22 17.57 1.50
N ALA A 117 -9.52 17.52 1.81
CA ALA A 117 -10.23 18.69 2.32
C ALA A 117 -9.83 19.04 3.77
N LEU A 118 -9.23 18.09 4.51
CA LEU A 118 -8.79 18.30 5.89
C LEU A 118 -7.38 18.91 5.99
N GLU A 119 -6.52 18.64 4.99
CA GLU A 119 -5.12 19.07 5.00
C GLU A 119 -4.91 20.58 5.23
N PRO A 120 -5.66 21.51 4.59
CA PRO A 120 -5.39 22.94 4.75
C PRO A 120 -5.56 23.44 6.18
N ALA A 121 -6.61 22.99 6.87
CA ALA A 121 -6.88 23.37 8.25
C ALA A 121 -5.82 22.79 9.21
N GLU A 122 -5.40 21.54 9.00
CA GLU A 122 -4.34 20.92 9.81
C GLU A 122 -2.99 21.61 9.62
N ARG A 123 -2.63 21.95 8.37
CA ARG A 123 -1.41 22.71 8.08
C ARG A 123 -1.44 24.11 8.70
N ALA A 124 -2.57 24.81 8.61
CA ALA A 124 -2.74 26.12 9.23
C ALA A 124 -2.62 26.07 10.76
N ALA A 125 -3.06 24.97 11.38
CA ALA A 125 -2.92 24.73 12.82
C ALA A 125 -1.49 24.37 13.25
N GLY A 126 -0.60 23.99 12.34
CA GLY A 126 0.81 23.68 12.62
C GLY A 126 1.03 22.38 13.41
N LEU A 127 0.02 21.50 13.50
CA LEU A 127 0.07 20.25 14.26
C LEU A 127 0.56 19.04 13.43
N GLY A 128 0.93 19.27 12.16
CA GLY A 128 1.20 18.20 11.20
C GLY A 128 -0.07 17.66 10.56
N LEU A 129 0.05 16.52 9.87
CA LEU A 129 -1.08 15.85 9.21
C LEU A 129 -1.49 14.63 10.04
N LEU A 130 -2.65 14.68 10.68
CA LEU A 130 -3.11 13.59 11.56
C LEU A 130 -4.41 12.99 11.02
N HIS A 131 -5.47 13.79 10.95
CA HIS A 131 -6.78 13.39 10.47
C HIS A 131 -6.80 13.21 8.95
N SER A 132 -6.02 14.02 8.22
CA SER A 132 -5.90 13.86 6.77
C SER A 132 -5.14 12.60 6.32
N ARG A 133 -4.55 11.85 7.26
CA ARG A 133 -3.76 10.63 7.02
C ARG A 133 -4.36 9.43 7.78
N PRO A 134 -5.49 8.88 7.28
CA PRO A 134 -6.12 7.71 7.87
C PRO A 134 -5.28 6.43 7.72
N ALA A 135 -5.86 5.30 8.10
CA ALA A 135 -5.26 3.97 7.99
C ALA A 135 -4.70 3.71 6.58
N THR A 136 -3.45 3.23 6.50
CA THR A 136 -2.77 2.88 5.24
C THR A 136 -3.03 1.41 4.89
N GLY A 137 -3.31 1.14 3.61
CA GLY A 137 -3.41 -0.22 3.07
C GLY A 137 -2.06 -0.73 2.57
N PHE A 138 -1.82 -2.03 2.68
CA PHE A 138 -0.58 -2.65 2.21
C PHE A 138 -0.82 -3.83 1.27
N GLY A 139 0.11 -4.06 0.36
CA GLY A 139 0.11 -5.21 -0.53
C GLY A 139 0.19 -6.54 0.23
N PRO A 140 -0.29 -7.63 -0.37
CA PRO A 140 -0.41 -8.92 0.31
C PRO A 140 0.95 -9.60 0.55
N VAL A 141 1.98 -9.25 -0.23
CA VAL A 141 3.32 -9.82 -0.13
C VAL A 141 4.35 -8.70 0.03
N ALA A 142 5.26 -8.89 0.98
CA ALA A 142 6.49 -8.11 1.09
C ALA A 142 7.66 -8.97 0.60
N VAL A 143 8.54 -8.41 -0.23
CA VAL A 143 9.64 -9.14 -0.88
C VAL A 143 10.99 -8.56 -0.44
N THR A 144 12.05 -9.35 -0.49
CA THR A 144 13.41 -8.85 -0.25
C THR A 144 13.88 -8.01 -1.46
N PRO A 145 14.79 -7.05 -1.28
CA PRO A 145 15.27 -6.21 -2.40
C PRO A 145 15.87 -6.98 -3.57
N ASP A 146 16.47 -8.16 -3.33
CA ASP A 146 17.04 -9.00 -4.38
C ASP A 146 16.00 -9.65 -5.31
N GLU A 147 14.75 -9.81 -4.87
CA GLU A 147 13.63 -10.26 -5.72
C GLU A 147 13.31 -9.26 -6.85
N LEU A 148 13.74 -7.99 -6.73
CA LEU A 148 13.62 -6.99 -7.79
C LEU A 148 14.74 -7.10 -8.83
N GLY A 149 15.80 -7.87 -8.56
CA GLY A 149 16.97 -8.04 -9.42
C GLY A 149 17.55 -6.69 -9.86
N GLU A 150 17.77 -6.54 -11.17
CA GLU A 150 18.30 -5.29 -11.76
C GLU A 150 17.39 -4.07 -11.58
N ALA A 151 16.11 -4.27 -11.21
CA ALA A 151 15.22 -3.14 -10.95
C ALA A 151 15.53 -2.46 -9.61
N TRP A 152 16.26 -3.09 -8.69
CA TRP A 152 16.71 -2.44 -7.47
C TRP A 152 18.04 -1.71 -7.70
N GLN A 153 18.03 -0.38 -7.69
CA GLN A 153 19.21 0.44 -8.00
C GLN A 153 19.32 1.63 -7.05
N GLY A 154 20.44 1.75 -6.33
CA GLY A 154 20.75 2.90 -5.49
C GLY A 154 19.69 3.20 -4.42
N GLY A 155 19.01 2.17 -3.91
CA GLY A 155 17.92 2.33 -2.96
C GLY A 155 16.57 2.75 -3.55
N ARG A 156 16.39 2.60 -4.86
CA ARG A 156 15.13 2.85 -5.57
C ARG A 156 14.72 1.61 -6.35
N ALA A 157 13.42 1.38 -6.44
CA ALA A 157 12.84 0.37 -7.32
C ALA A 157 12.51 0.99 -8.68
N GLN A 158 13.27 0.64 -9.71
CA GLN A 158 13.07 1.02 -11.12
C GLN A 158 11.91 0.21 -11.73
N LEU A 159 10.73 0.37 -11.16
CA LEU A 159 9.50 -0.34 -11.51
C LEU A 159 8.37 0.64 -11.81
N THR A 160 7.35 0.18 -12.51
CA THR A 160 6.14 0.97 -12.79
C THR A 160 5.02 0.57 -11.84
N LEU A 161 4.54 1.53 -11.05
CA LEU A 161 3.32 1.43 -10.25
C LEU A 161 2.12 1.63 -11.15
N GLN A 162 1.24 0.62 -11.19
CA GLN A 162 0.02 0.62 -11.96
C GLN A 162 -1.14 0.88 -11.02
N THR A 163 -1.88 1.96 -11.28
CA THR A 163 -2.97 2.40 -10.42
C THR A 163 -4.24 2.55 -11.25
N SER A 164 -5.35 2.03 -10.73
CA SER A 164 -6.67 2.16 -11.34
C SER A 164 -7.74 2.45 -10.31
N VAL A 165 -8.76 3.19 -10.75
CA VAL A 165 -9.96 3.53 -9.98
C VAL A 165 -11.17 3.03 -10.77
N ASN A 166 -12.03 2.23 -10.15
CA ASN A 166 -13.22 1.63 -10.80
C ASN A 166 -12.88 0.90 -12.11
N GLY A 167 -11.77 0.14 -12.09
CA GLY A 167 -11.24 -0.57 -13.26
C GLY A 167 -10.65 0.32 -14.36
N LYS A 168 -10.70 1.65 -14.22
CA LYS A 168 -10.13 2.60 -15.18
C LYS A 168 -8.74 3.03 -14.71
N ARG A 169 -7.77 2.98 -15.62
CA ARG A 169 -6.38 3.37 -15.34
C ARG A 169 -6.31 4.84 -14.91
N LEU A 170 -5.70 5.08 -13.75
CA LEU A 170 -5.31 6.40 -13.28
C LEU A 170 -3.88 6.75 -13.69
N GLY A 171 -2.95 5.80 -13.54
CA GLY A 171 -1.53 6.05 -13.83
C GLY A 171 -0.67 4.79 -13.96
N LEU A 172 0.44 4.96 -14.67
CA LEU A 172 1.58 4.07 -14.83
C LEU A 172 2.82 4.86 -14.41
N THR A 173 2.96 5.09 -13.11
CA THR A 173 3.96 6.01 -12.57
C THR A 173 5.24 5.29 -12.19
N ASP A 174 6.38 5.94 -12.39
CA ASP A 174 7.68 5.35 -12.06
C ASP A 174 7.88 5.35 -10.54
N ALA A 175 8.01 4.16 -9.92
CA ALA A 175 8.13 4.02 -8.47
C ALA A 175 9.48 4.53 -7.92
N GLY A 176 10.53 4.46 -8.73
CA GLY A 176 11.88 4.88 -8.36
C GLY A 176 12.09 6.38 -8.62
N PRO A 177 12.18 6.81 -9.89
CA PRO A 177 12.31 8.23 -10.25
C PRO A 177 11.18 9.12 -9.73
N GLY A 178 9.96 8.60 -9.64
CA GLY A 178 8.81 9.34 -9.09
C GLY A 178 8.74 9.35 -7.57
N ALA A 179 9.67 8.71 -6.86
CA ALA A 179 9.71 8.77 -5.41
C ALA A 179 10.44 10.03 -4.88
N ALA A 180 9.96 10.56 -3.76
CA ALA A 180 10.52 11.75 -3.12
C ALA A 180 12.00 11.61 -2.74
N GLY A 181 12.46 10.38 -2.48
CA GLY A 181 13.84 10.06 -2.12
C GLY A 181 14.15 8.57 -2.34
N HIS A 182 15.43 8.19 -2.32
CA HIS A 182 15.78 6.78 -2.22
C HIS A 182 15.68 6.33 -0.76
N PHE A 183 15.36 5.06 -0.52
CA PHE A 183 15.00 4.58 0.83
C PHE A 183 16.10 4.81 1.87
N GLY A 184 17.37 4.62 1.51
CA GLY A 184 18.50 4.88 2.42
C GLY A 184 18.56 6.30 2.97
N GLN A 185 18.32 7.30 2.11
CA GLN A 185 18.22 8.71 2.54
C GLN A 185 17.04 8.95 3.48
N LEU A 186 15.88 8.37 3.17
CA LEU A 186 14.67 8.53 3.99
C LEU A 186 14.85 7.90 5.37
N ILE A 187 15.43 6.70 5.42
CA ILE A 187 15.73 5.98 6.66
C ILE A 187 16.80 6.73 7.47
N ALA A 188 17.88 7.18 6.85
CA ALA A 188 18.92 7.99 7.51
C ALA A 188 18.35 9.30 8.06
N HIS A 189 17.44 9.95 7.33
CA HIS A 189 16.76 11.15 7.80
C HIS A 189 15.94 10.87 9.06
N LEU A 190 15.15 9.80 9.04
CA LEU A 190 14.35 9.36 10.19
C LEU A 190 15.24 8.99 11.39
N ALA A 191 16.39 8.35 11.11
CA ALA A 191 17.36 7.92 12.10
C ALA A 191 18.19 9.08 12.71
N LYS A 192 18.08 10.30 12.18
CA LYS A 192 18.92 11.45 12.57
C LYS A 192 18.94 11.72 14.07
N THR A 193 17.81 11.53 14.76
CA THR A 193 17.65 11.87 16.19
C THR A 193 17.14 10.71 17.05
N ARG A 194 16.99 9.52 16.47
CA ARG A 194 16.46 8.32 17.13
C ARG A 194 16.88 7.07 16.36
N PRO A 195 16.92 5.88 16.98
CA PRO A 195 17.05 4.65 16.22
C PRO A 195 15.76 4.35 15.45
N VAL A 196 15.90 3.68 14.30
CA VAL A 196 14.77 3.07 13.58
C VAL A 196 14.80 1.59 13.90
N ARG A 197 13.70 1.06 14.44
CA ARG A 197 13.65 -0.32 14.93
C ARG A 197 13.28 -1.31 13.84
N ALA A 198 13.67 -2.56 14.01
CA ALA A 198 13.17 -3.67 13.22
C ALA A 198 11.63 -3.67 13.13
N GLY A 199 11.09 -3.77 11.92
CA GLY A 199 9.65 -3.66 11.66
C GLY A 199 9.11 -2.24 11.53
N SER A 200 9.96 -1.21 11.50
CA SER A 200 9.54 0.12 11.07
C SER A 200 9.29 0.13 9.56
N ILE A 201 8.26 0.87 9.14
CA ILE A 201 7.87 0.98 7.73
C ILE A 201 8.11 2.42 7.26
N VAL A 202 8.84 2.58 6.16
CA VAL A 202 9.16 3.88 5.55
C VAL A 202 8.65 3.91 4.12
N GLY A 203 7.60 4.69 3.86
CA GLY A 203 7.06 4.95 2.55
C GLY A 203 7.95 5.90 1.73
N ALA A 204 8.14 5.58 0.46
CA ALA A 204 8.95 6.40 -0.45
C ALA A 204 8.35 7.79 -0.67
N GLY A 205 7.02 7.90 -0.56
CA GLY A 205 6.22 9.00 -1.11
C GLY A 205 6.32 9.02 -2.63
N LEU A 206 5.21 9.26 -3.34
CA LEU A 206 5.28 9.57 -4.77
C LEU A 206 5.05 11.06 -5.00
N THR A 207 5.86 11.62 -5.89
CA THR A 207 5.56 12.87 -6.58
C THR A 207 4.79 12.53 -7.85
N ASP A 208 3.76 13.31 -8.18
CA ASP A 208 3.05 13.11 -9.44
C ASP A 208 4.00 13.18 -10.64
N ALA A 209 3.74 12.35 -11.65
CA ALA A 209 4.57 12.27 -12.83
C ALA A 209 4.54 13.61 -13.58
N ALA A 210 5.72 14.07 -14.01
CA ALA A 210 5.83 15.24 -14.89
C ALA A 210 5.20 15.03 -16.27
N ASP A 211 4.93 13.78 -16.65
CA ASP A 211 4.36 13.38 -17.94
C ASP A 211 2.93 12.88 -17.77
N ALA A 212 1.96 13.72 -18.15
CA ALA A 212 0.53 13.40 -18.10
C ALA A 212 0.16 12.18 -18.96
N ALA A 213 0.96 11.80 -19.97
CA ALA A 213 0.70 10.61 -20.77
C ALA A 213 0.85 9.31 -19.96
N LYS A 214 1.69 9.32 -18.94
CA LYS A 214 1.82 8.22 -17.97
C LYS A 214 0.68 8.22 -16.94
N GLY A 215 -0.14 9.26 -16.88
CA GLY A 215 -1.17 9.45 -15.88
C GLY A 215 -0.62 9.89 -14.53
N PHE A 216 -1.36 9.64 -13.45
CA PHE A 216 -1.15 10.29 -12.16
C PHE A 216 -0.99 9.29 -11.01
N ALA A 217 -0.22 9.67 -9.99
CA ALA A 217 -0.03 8.85 -8.80
C ALA A 217 -1.24 8.97 -7.84
N SER A 218 -1.99 10.08 -7.95
CA SER A 218 -3.16 10.41 -7.12
C SER A 218 -4.24 11.13 -7.92
N LEU A 219 -5.47 11.22 -7.38
CA LEU A 219 -6.50 12.07 -7.97
C LEU A 219 -6.18 13.55 -7.79
N ALA A 220 -5.48 13.91 -6.72
CA ALA A 220 -5.02 15.29 -6.52
C ALA A 220 -4.11 15.74 -7.68
N GLY A 221 -3.16 14.90 -8.09
CA GLY A 221 -2.30 15.15 -9.26
C GLY A 221 -3.09 15.35 -10.54
N LYS A 222 -4.04 14.45 -10.81
CA LYS A 222 -4.92 14.55 -11.99
C LYS A 222 -5.74 15.85 -11.98
N ARG A 223 -6.37 16.16 -10.84
CA ARG A 223 -7.18 17.37 -10.66
C ARG A 223 -6.35 18.65 -10.82
N ALA A 224 -5.10 18.65 -10.33
CA ALA A 224 -4.19 19.77 -10.51
C ALA A 224 -3.82 19.98 -11.99
N ASN A 225 -3.59 18.90 -12.74
CA ASN A 225 -3.36 18.98 -14.18
C ASN A 225 -4.57 19.53 -14.93
N GLU A 226 -5.77 19.03 -14.65
CA GLU A 226 -7.03 19.52 -15.24
C GLU A 226 -7.24 21.02 -14.98
N ALA A 227 -6.99 21.47 -13.75
CA ALA A 227 -7.09 22.89 -13.41
C ALA A 227 -6.06 23.74 -14.18
N ALA A 228 -4.84 23.23 -14.39
CA ALA A 228 -3.82 23.92 -15.16
C ALA A 228 -4.15 23.99 -16.66
N GLU A 229 -4.74 22.94 -17.24
CA GLU A 229 -5.06 22.85 -18.68
C GLU A 229 -6.41 23.48 -19.05
N HIS A 230 -7.39 23.39 -18.16
CA HIS A 230 -8.80 23.72 -18.45
C HIS A 230 -9.41 24.74 -17.48
N GLY A 231 -8.63 25.24 -16.52
CA GLY A 231 -9.04 26.29 -15.58
C GLY A 231 -9.77 25.77 -14.32
N GLU A 232 -10.29 24.53 -14.34
CA GLU A 232 -10.90 23.90 -13.18
C GLU A 232 -10.70 22.38 -13.17
N ALA A 233 -10.69 21.80 -11.96
CA ALA A 233 -10.61 20.35 -11.77
C ALA A 233 -11.99 19.69 -12.01
N GLN A 234 -12.03 18.71 -12.91
CA GLN A 234 -13.27 18.04 -13.32
C GLN A 234 -13.43 16.65 -12.68
N THR A 235 -12.33 15.95 -12.45
CA THR A 235 -12.34 14.62 -11.84
C THR A 235 -12.81 14.70 -10.38
N PRO A 236 -13.87 13.98 -9.96
CA PRO A 236 -14.31 13.98 -8.58
C PRO A 236 -13.31 13.23 -7.67
N TRP A 237 -13.39 13.48 -6.36
CA TRP A 237 -12.78 12.61 -5.35
C TRP A 237 -13.49 11.26 -5.27
N LEU A 238 -12.85 10.29 -4.61
CA LEU A 238 -13.44 8.97 -4.40
C LEU A 238 -14.67 9.05 -3.51
N ARG A 239 -15.65 8.19 -3.81
CA ARG A 239 -16.93 8.07 -3.12
C ARG A 239 -17.15 6.67 -2.59
N HIS A 240 -18.19 6.50 -1.78
CA HIS A 240 -18.62 5.19 -1.31
C HIS A 240 -18.80 4.23 -2.48
N GLY A 241 -18.24 3.03 -2.35
CA GLY A 241 -18.31 1.99 -3.36
C GLY A 241 -17.25 2.09 -4.45
N ASP A 242 -16.50 3.19 -4.56
CA ASP A 242 -15.37 3.27 -5.49
C ASP A 242 -14.28 2.27 -5.11
N THR A 243 -13.65 1.67 -6.11
CA THR A 243 -12.59 0.67 -5.96
C THR A 243 -11.26 1.24 -6.40
N VAL A 244 -10.20 0.93 -5.66
CA VAL A 244 -8.82 1.30 -5.98
C VAL A 244 -7.98 0.04 -6.05
N ARG A 245 -7.32 -0.14 -7.20
CA ARG A 245 -6.36 -1.22 -7.41
C ARG A 245 -4.97 -0.68 -7.72
N ILE A 246 -3.98 -1.15 -6.96
CA ILE A 246 -2.55 -0.78 -7.10
C ILE A 246 -1.73 -2.06 -7.22
N GLU A 247 -0.89 -2.12 -8.24
CA GLU A 247 -0.07 -3.29 -8.54
C GLU A 247 1.28 -2.89 -9.15
N VAL A 248 2.30 -3.72 -8.94
CA VAL A 248 3.56 -3.64 -9.68
C VAL A 248 3.83 -5.00 -10.30
N LYS A 249 4.14 -4.98 -11.60
CA LYS A 249 4.50 -6.18 -12.35
C LYS A 249 6.00 -6.22 -12.60
N GLY A 250 6.58 -7.42 -12.50
CA GLY A 250 7.94 -7.70 -12.91
C GLY A 250 8.10 -7.64 -14.43
N ARG A 251 9.35 -7.81 -14.90
CA ARG A 251 9.66 -7.86 -16.35
C ARG A 251 9.02 -9.06 -17.05
N ASP A 252 8.71 -10.11 -16.29
CA ASP A 252 7.99 -11.30 -16.72
C ASP A 252 6.46 -11.08 -16.83
N GLY A 253 5.97 -9.90 -16.45
CA GLY A 253 4.55 -9.55 -16.43
C GLY A 253 3.78 -10.09 -15.23
N MET A 254 4.45 -10.80 -14.31
CA MET A 254 3.84 -11.35 -13.10
C MET A 254 3.78 -10.29 -11.99
N SER A 255 2.78 -10.41 -11.11
CA SER A 255 2.63 -9.52 -9.96
C SER A 255 3.77 -9.75 -8.95
N LEU A 256 4.50 -8.69 -8.60
CA LEU A 256 5.67 -8.83 -7.72
C LEU A 256 5.29 -8.85 -6.23
N PHE A 257 4.37 -7.99 -5.82
CA PHE A 257 3.91 -7.86 -4.43
C PHE A 257 2.49 -8.41 -4.24
N GLY A 258 1.86 -8.94 -5.29
CA GLY A 258 0.41 -8.98 -5.42
C GLY A 258 -0.17 -7.58 -5.65
N ALA A 259 -1.49 -7.46 -5.57
CA ALA A 259 -2.21 -6.20 -5.73
C ALA A 259 -2.91 -5.78 -4.44
N ILE A 260 -2.92 -4.48 -4.18
CA ILE A 260 -3.92 -3.85 -3.31
C ILE A 260 -5.19 -3.69 -4.15
N ASP A 261 -6.33 -4.08 -3.62
CA ASP A 261 -7.64 -4.02 -4.27
C ASP A 261 -8.72 -3.71 -3.23
N GLN A 262 -8.87 -2.42 -2.92
CA GLN A 262 -9.66 -1.93 -1.78
C GLN A 262 -10.88 -1.16 -2.25
N GLN A 263 -12.00 -1.32 -1.56
CA GLN A 263 -13.20 -0.52 -1.77
C GLN A 263 -13.33 0.59 -0.71
N VAL A 264 -13.78 1.75 -1.14
CA VAL A 264 -14.07 2.88 -0.27
C VAL A 264 -15.42 2.65 0.43
N ARG A 265 -15.41 2.71 1.75
CA ARG A 265 -16.60 2.70 2.60
C ARG A 265 -16.68 4.00 3.37
N THR A 266 -17.88 4.51 3.52
CA THR A 266 -18.12 5.74 4.26
C THR A 266 -19.27 5.57 5.24
N ALA A 267 -19.23 6.28 6.37
CA ALA A 267 -20.26 6.23 7.39
C ALA A 267 -21.52 7.05 7.03
N ASP A 268 -21.40 8.01 6.11
CA ASP A 268 -22.47 8.88 5.63
C ASP A 268 -23.29 8.27 4.47
N ALA A 269 -22.90 7.10 3.97
CA ALA A 269 -23.65 6.40 2.94
C ALA A 269 -24.93 5.76 3.50
N PRO A 270 -26.02 5.69 2.70
CA PRO A 270 -27.20 4.92 3.07
C PRO A 270 -26.82 3.46 3.35
N PRO A 271 -27.45 2.77 4.33
CA PRO A 271 -27.19 1.36 4.56
C PRO A 271 -27.43 0.57 3.28
N GLU A 272 -26.45 -0.26 2.91
CA GLU A 272 -26.52 -1.12 1.72
C GLU A 272 -27.75 -2.02 1.85
N ALA A 273 -28.60 -2.05 0.81
CA ALA A 273 -29.76 -2.92 0.81
C ALA A 273 -29.27 -4.37 0.94
N ALA A 274 -29.77 -5.10 1.94
CA ALA A 274 -29.45 -6.51 2.10
C ALA A 274 -29.72 -7.23 0.76
N PRO A 275 -28.83 -8.13 0.32
CA PRO A 275 -29.08 -8.90 -0.88
C PRO A 275 -30.44 -9.58 -0.73
N ASP A 276 -31.35 -9.32 -1.67
CA ASP A 276 -32.68 -9.89 -1.70
C ASP A 276 -32.53 -11.40 -1.47
N ALA A 277 -33.06 -11.87 -0.33
CA ALA A 277 -33.25 -13.28 -0.09
C ALA A 277 -34.23 -13.74 -1.17
N ALA A 278 -33.68 -14.22 -2.28
CA ALA A 278 -34.43 -14.76 -3.39
C ALA A 278 -35.45 -15.73 -2.81
N HIS A 279 -36.71 -15.48 -3.15
CA HIS A 279 -37.86 -16.33 -2.88
C HIS A 279 -37.50 -17.79 -3.18
N ASP A 280 -37.14 -18.54 -2.15
CA ASP A 280 -37.13 -20.01 -2.17
C ASP A 280 -38.60 -20.43 -2.08
N THR A 281 -39.29 -20.30 -3.22
CA THR A 281 -40.58 -20.96 -3.42
C THR A 281 -40.28 -22.42 -3.68
N HIS A 282 -40.23 -23.19 -2.60
CA HIS A 282 -40.23 -24.64 -2.65
C HIS A 282 -41.57 -25.08 -3.31
N GLU A 283 -41.52 -25.40 -4.61
CA GLU A 283 -42.57 -26.18 -5.25
C GLU A 283 -42.66 -27.53 -4.54
N ALA A 284 -43.79 -27.74 -3.84
CA ALA A 284 -44.11 -29.02 -3.22
C ALA A 284 -44.49 -30.02 -4.32
N GLU A 285 -43.72 -31.10 -4.44
CA GLU A 285 -44.10 -32.28 -5.23
C GLU A 285 -45.43 -32.86 -4.71
N PRO A 286 -46.36 -33.28 -5.60
CA PRO A 286 -47.59 -33.94 -5.19
C PRO A 286 -47.31 -35.37 -4.72
N PRO A 287 -48.09 -35.92 -3.78
CA PRO A 287 -47.85 -37.26 -3.24
C PRO A 287 -48.17 -38.33 -4.29
N ALA A 288 -47.27 -39.31 -4.38
CA ALA A 288 -47.47 -40.54 -5.14
C ALA A 288 -48.71 -41.30 -4.62
N THR A 289 -49.54 -41.75 -5.55
CA THR A 289 -50.72 -42.57 -5.30
C THR A 289 -50.34 -44.05 -5.32
N GLU A 290 -50.62 -44.75 -4.23
CA GLU A 290 -50.96 -46.19 -4.17
C GLU A 290 -52.19 -46.37 -3.28
#